data_AF-A0A2S9QK76-F1
#
_entry.id   AF-A0A2S9QK76-F1
#
_cell.length_a   1.000
_cell.length_b   1.000
_cell.length_c   1.000
_cell.angle_alpha   90.00
_cell.angle_beta   90.00
_cell.angle_gamma   90.00
#
_symmetry.space_group_name_H-M   'P 1'
#
loop_
_entity.id
_entity.type
_entity.pdbx_description
1 polymer ?
#
loop_
_entity_poly.entity_id
_entity_poly.type
_entity_poly.pdbx_seq_one_letter_code
_entity_poly.pdbx_strand_id
1 'polypeptide(L)'
;MDLKFTFGGASPDRHDHGGAPSGVPLPFSTVAPGAGLSTSSVLEVRARRAGTAALAEAVSGDGVVYASAEVAFADDGPASLARAVRSALSRAVAGLEGPLAESVSAVVLELGDAGQKVLAELGIADAANAAVDEALQRRIGVGAGTPVRLAG
;
A
#
# COMPACT_ATOMS: atom_id res chain seq x y z
N MET A 1 -41.42 23.61 -40.48
CA MET A 1 -40.09 24.16 -40.79
C MET A 1 -39.17 22.98 -40.97
N ASP A 2 -38.71 22.77 -42.19
CA ASP A 2 -37.91 21.62 -42.62
C ASP A 2 -36.49 22.12 -42.87
N LEU A 3 -35.52 21.66 -42.09
CA LEU A 3 -34.12 22.08 -42.19
C LEU A 3 -33.30 20.91 -42.72
N LYS A 4 -33.19 20.84 -44.05
CA LYS A 4 -32.21 20.00 -44.76
C LYS A 4 -30.84 20.68 -44.72
N PHE A 5 -29.86 20.03 -44.09
CA PHE A 5 -28.45 20.31 -44.35
C PHE A 5 -27.85 19.13 -45.12
N THR A 6 -27.50 19.38 -46.37
CA THR A 6 -26.71 18.49 -47.21
C THR A 6 -25.26 18.95 -47.14
N PHE A 7 -24.36 18.08 -46.68
CA PHE A 7 -22.92 18.24 -46.88
C PHE A 7 -22.48 17.16 -47.87
N GLY A 8 -22.20 17.59 -49.09
CA GLY A 8 -21.42 16.81 -50.05
C GLY A 8 -19.98 17.28 -50.03
N GLY A 9 -19.04 16.34 -50.21
CA GLY A 9 -17.76 16.66 -50.84
C GLY A 9 -16.50 16.09 -50.17
N ALA A 10 -16.01 14.99 -50.77
CA ALA A 10 -14.60 14.63 -50.98
C ALA A 10 -13.72 14.13 -49.80
N SER A 11 -13.57 12.80 -49.73
CA SER A 11 -12.35 11.94 -49.82
C SER A 11 -10.96 12.42 -49.32
N PRO A 12 -10.09 11.47 -48.92
CA PRO A 12 -9.26 11.53 -47.72
C PRO A 12 -7.91 12.21 -47.95
N ASP A 13 -7.50 13.05 -47.01
CA ASP A 13 -6.15 13.60 -46.96
C ASP A 13 -5.32 12.92 -45.86
N ARG A 14 -4.04 12.69 -46.18
CA ARG A 14 -3.09 11.90 -45.40
C ARG A 14 -2.72 12.65 -44.13
N HIS A 15 -2.87 12.00 -42.98
CA HIS A 15 -2.35 12.55 -41.73
C HIS A 15 -0.87 12.22 -41.60
N ASP A 16 -0.08 13.23 -41.92
CA ASP A 16 1.29 13.49 -41.51
C ASP A 16 1.40 13.42 -39.96
N HIS A 17 2.29 12.56 -39.45
CA HIS A 17 2.59 12.47 -38.01
C HIS A 17 3.66 13.48 -37.62
N GLY A 18 3.28 14.77 -37.64
CA GLY A 18 4.04 15.87 -37.05
C GLY A 18 3.63 16.07 -35.59
N GLY A 19 4.52 15.70 -34.67
CA GLY A 19 4.27 15.68 -33.24
C GLY A 19 4.22 17.05 -32.55
N ALA A 20 3.26 17.18 -31.63
CA ALA A 20 3.27 17.82 -30.30
C ALA A 20 1.81 18.10 -29.85
N PRO A 21 1.51 18.44 -28.58
CA PRO A 21 1.94 17.87 -27.30
C PRO A 21 0.73 17.68 -26.35
N SER A 22 0.37 16.46 -25.92
CA SER A 22 -0.50 16.27 -24.75
C SER A 22 -0.57 14.80 -24.38
N GLY A 23 -0.01 14.44 -23.24
CA GLY A 23 -0.16 13.11 -22.66
C GLY A 23 -0.34 13.29 -21.17
N VAL A 24 -1.58 13.50 -20.75
CA VAL A 24 -1.99 13.36 -19.35
C VAL A 24 -1.36 12.08 -18.81
N PRO A 25 -0.53 12.12 -17.75
CA PRO A 25 0.03 10.90 -17.18
C PRO A 25 -1.13 10.05 -16.66
N LEU A 26 -1.31 8.86 -17.24
CA LEU A 26 -2.25 7.87 -16.76
C LEU A 26 -1.81 7.41 -15.35
N PRO A 27 -2.73 7.26 -14.39
CA PRO A 27 -2.41 7.01 -12.98
C PRO A 27 -1.99 5.55 -12.67
N PHE A 28 -1.37 4.85 -13.63
CA PHE A 28 -0.94 3.44 -13.47
C PHE A 28 0.54 3.23 -13.83
N SER A 29 1.37 4.27 -13.69
CA SER A 29 2.80 4.14 -13.92
C SER A 29 3.59 4.96 -12.91
N THR A 30 3.63 4.44 -11.68
CA THR A 30 4.63 4.84 -10.70
C THR A 30 5.33 3.61 -10.12
N VAL A 31 5.87 2.76 -11.00
CA VAL A 31 7.15 2.14 -10.61
C VAL A 31 8.16 3.26 -10.75
N ALA A 32 8.59 3.83 -9.62
CA ALA A 32 9.61 4.87 -9.61
C ALA A 32 10.86 4.33 -10.34
N PRO A 33 11.46 5.08 -11.30
CA PRO A 33 12.71 4.69 -11.92
C PRO A 33 13.79 4.69 -10.82
N GLY A 34 14.18 3.50 -10.37
CA GLY A 34 15.04 3.30 -9.20
C GLY A 34 14.58 2.17 -8.27
N ALA A 35 13.37 1.64 -8.44
CA ALA A 35 12.97 0.39 -7.81
C ALA A 35 13.84 -0.74 -8.38
N GLY A 36 14.87 -1.13 -7.63
CA GLY A 36 15.67 -2.31 -7.94
C GLY A 36 14.76 -3.51 -8.14
N LEU A 37 15.07 -4.36 -9.12
CA LEU A 37 14.40 -5.65 -9.25
C LEU A 37 14.79 -6.47 -8.02
N SER A 38 13.87 -6.64 -7.08
CA SER A 38 14.13 -7.49 -5.92
C SER A 38 14.41 -8.91 -6.39
N THR A 39 15.43 -9.52 -5.80
CA THR A 39 15.71 -10.96 -5.98
C THR A 39 15.25 -11.79 -4.78
N SER A 40 14.63 -11.14 -3.79
CA SER A 40 14.12 -11.77 -2.57
C SER A 40 12.74 -12.38 -2.79
N SER A 41 12.52 -13.57 -2.24
CA SER A 41 11.19 -14.19 -2.12
C SER A 41 10.45 -13.74 -0.86
N VAL A 42 11.06 -12.88 -0.04
CA VAL A 42 10.49 -12.39 1.21
C VAL A 42 9.93 -10.99 0.99
N LEU A 43 8.64 -10.82 1.30
CA LEU A 43 7.96 -9.53 1.36
C LEU A 43 7.37 -9.35 2.75
N GLU A 44 7.73 -8.27 3.43
CA GLU A 44 7.23 -7.93 4.76
C GLU A 44 6.48 -6.61 4.70
N VAL A 45 5.42 -6.46 5.50
CA VAL A 45 4.81 -5.15 5.74
C VAL A 45 5.22 -4.67 7.12
N ARG A 46 6.04 -3.62 7.16
CA ARG A 46 6.61 -3.05 8.39
C ARG A 46 5.83 -1.81 8.79
N ALA A 47 5.42 -1.70 10.04
CA ALA A 47 4.81 -0.50 10.59
C ALA A 47 5.69 0.07 11.70
N ARG A 48 6.12 1.32 11.56
CA ARG A 48 6.93 2.05 12.53
C ARG A 48 6.30 3.36 12.95
N ARG A 49 6.73 3.87 14.10
CA ARG A 49 6.38 5.23 14.52
C ARG A 49 7.29 6.26 13.82
N ALA A 50 6.69 7.28 13.24
CA ALA A 50 7.35 8.42 12.60
C ALA A 50 6.83 9.72 13.24
N GLY A 51 7.40 10.11 14.37
CA GLY A 51 6.93 11.27 15.14
C GLY A 51 5.49 11.10 15.64
N THR A 52 4.57 11.90 15.08
CA THR A 52 3.12 11.89 15.36
C THR A 52 2.31 11.10 14.33
N ALA A 53 2.97 10.25 13.55
CA ALA A 53 2.34 9.39 12.56
C ALA A 53 2.84 7.94 12.65
N ALA A 54 2.02 7.02 12.19
CA ALA A 54 2.41 5.65 11.91
C ALA A 54 2.72 5.52 10.41
N LEU A 55 3.89 5.01 10.08
CA LEU A 55 4.32 4.74 8.72
C LEU A 55 4.34 3.23 8.50
N ALA A 56 3.62 2.76 7.49
CA ALA A 56 3.68 1.38 7.02
C ALA A 56 4.37 1.31 5.67
N GLU A 57 5.25 0.33 5.48
CA GLU A 57 5.99 0.09 4.24
C GLU A 57 5.93 -1.40 3.89
N ALA A 58 5.62 -1.74 2.65
CA ALA A 58 5.79 -3.09 2.13
C ALA A 58 7.18 -3.20 1.49
N VAL A 59 8.06 -3.99 2.11
CA VAL A 59 9.49 -4.02 1.81
C VAL A 59 9.93 -5.46 1.56
N SER A 60 10.69 -5.69 0.50
CA SER A 60 11.33 -6.99 0.26
C SER A 60 12.52 -7.23 1.19
N GLY A 61 12.99 -8.47 1.27
CA GLY A 61 14.15 -8.84 2.10
C GLY A 61 15.48 -8.18 1.69
N ASP A 62 15.57 -7.63 0.47
CA ASP A 62 16.70 -6.83 -0.02
C ASP A 62 16.49 -5.31 0.10
N GLY A 63 15.40 -4.87 0.75
CA GLY A 63 15.16 -3.48 1.11
C GLY A 63 14.39 -2.65 0.07
N VAL A 64 13.87 -3.27 -0.99
CA VAL A 64 13.05 -2.55 -1.99
C VAL A 64 11.66 -2.28 -1.42
N VAL A 65 11.27 -1.00 -1.40
CA VAL A 65 9.94 -0.57 -0.94
C VAL A 65 8.98 -0.55 -2.13
N TYR A 66 7.91 -1.33 -2.04
CA TYR A 66 6.88 -1.44 -3.08
C TYR A 66 5.71 -0.49 -2.85
N ALA A 67 5.35 -0.28 -1.59
CA ALA A 67 4.27 0.61 -1.20
C ALA A 67 4.56 1.19 0.18
N SER A 68 4.08 2.41 0.44
CA SER A 68 4.13 3.02 1.75
C SER A 68 2.89 3.85 2.03
N ALA A 69 2.55 3.99 3.30
CA ALA A 69 1.45 4.82 3.74
C ALA A 69 1.72 5.38 5.13
N GLU A 70 1.48 6.68 5.27
CA GLU A 70 1.61 7.40 6.54
C GLU A 70 0.23 7.83 7.05
N VAL A 71 0.00 7.65 8.35
CA VAL A 71 -1.25 8.02 9.01
C VAL A 71 -0.95 8.70 10.33
N ALA A 72 -1.34 9.97 10.43
CA ALA A 72 -1.26 10.74 11.66
C ALA A 72 -2.18 10.16 12.75
N PHE A 73 -1.76 10.28 14.01
CA PHE A 73 -2.58 9.98 15.18
C PHE A 73 -2.64 11.18 16.13
N ALA A 74 -3.75 11.31 16.85
CA ALA A 74 -4.06 12.53 17.61
C ALA A 74 -3.34 12.60 18.97
N ASP A 75 -3.09 11.44 19.57
CA ASP A 75 -2.46 11.30 20.87
C ASP A 75 -1.58 10.05 20.94
N ASP A 76 -0.65 10.04 21.89
CA ASP A 76 0.31 8.96 22.14
C ASP A 76 -0.30 7.73 22.85
N GLY A 77 -1.62 7.67 22.97
CA GLY A 77 -2.33 6.53 23.52
C GLY A 77 -2.19 5.28 22.64
N PRO A 78 -2.11 4.08 23.23
CA PRO A 78 -1.94 2.84 22.47
C PRO A 78 -3.10 2.56 21.51
N ALA A 79 -4.34 2.92 21.87
CA ALA A 79 -5.50 2.77 21.01
C ALA A 79 -5.47 3.71 19.78
N SER A 80 -5.04 4.96 19.98
CA SER A 80 -4.85 5.96 18.92
C SER A 80 -3.76 5.51 17.94
N LEU A 81 -2.61 5.09 18.46
CA LEU A 81 -1.52 4.51 17.67
C LEU A 81 -1.95 3.23 16.94
N ALA A 82 -2.65 2.31 17.60
CA ALA A 82 -3.12 1.06 16.97
C ALA A 82 -4.08 1.32 15.81
N ARG A 83 -4.96 2.33 15.94
CA ARG A 83 -5.85 2.75 14.86
C ARG A 83 -5.05 3.30 13.66
N ALA A 84 -4.04 4.13 13.92
CA ALA A 84 -3.18 4.66 12.86
C ALA A 84 -2.34 3.57 12.20
N VAL A 85 -1.72 2.67 12.98
CA VAL A 85 -0.97 1.51 12.47
C VAL A 85 -1.85 0.65 11.59
N ARG A 86 -3.05 0.30 12.03
CA ARG A 86 -4.01 -0.47 11.23
C ARG A 86 -4.36 0.22 9.92
N SER A 87 -4.61 1.54 9.97
CA SER A 87 -4.91 2.33 8.78
C SER A 87 -3.71 2.44 7.84
N ALA A 88 -2.49 2.56 8.37
CA ALA A 88 -1.27 2.63 7.58
C ALA A 88 -1.03 1.28 6.89
N LEU A 89 -1.10 0.17 7.64
CA LEU A 89 -0.98 -1.19 7.09
C LEU A 89 -2.01 -1.44 5.97
N SER A 90 -3.28 -1.12 6.21
CA SER A 90 -4.35 -1.27 5.22
C SER A 90 -4.05 -0.51 3.92
N ARG A 91 -3.57 0.74 4.02
CA ARG A 91 -3.23 1.56 2.84
C ARG A 91 -1.98 1.06 2.12
N ALA A 92 -0.95 0.66 2.87
CA ALA A 92 0.27 0.12 2.29
C ALA A 92 -0.01 -1.19 1.53
N VAL A 93 -0.83 -2.08 2.10
CA VAL A 93 -1.24 -3.33 1.45
C VAL A 93 -2.16 -3.07 0.26
N ALA A 94 -3.09 -2.11 0.35
CA ALA A 94 -3.91 -1.71 -0.79
C ALA A 94 -3.10 -1.08 -1.94
N GLY A 95 -1.92 -0.53 -1.63
CA GLY A 95 -0.95 -0.05 -2.61
C GLY A 95 -0.12 -1.15 -3.26
N LEU A 96 -0.17 -2.40 -2.77
CA LEU A 96 0.50 -3.53 -3.43
C LEU A 96 -0.28 -3.95 -4.67
N GLU A 97 0.40 -3.98 -5.81
CA GLU A 97 -0.21 -4.38 -7.07
C GLU A 97 -0.34 -5.91 -7.19
N GLY A 98 -1.52 -6.37 -7.60
CA GLY A 98 -1.77 -7.75 -8.04
C GLY A 98 -1.37 -8.82 -7.00
N PRO A 99 -0.57 -9.84 -7.39
CA PRO A 99 -0.24 -11.00 -6.54
C PRO A 99 0.71 -10.69 -5.37
N LEU A 100 1.25 -9.47 -5.29
CA LEU A 100 2.19 -9.11 -4.22
C LEU A 100 1.52 -9.06 -2.85
N ALA A 101 0.25 -8.65 -2.77
CA ALA A 101 -0.50 -8.64 -1.52
C ALA A 101 -0.65 -10.06 -0.93
N GLU A 102 -0.80 -11.07 -1.78
CA GLU A 102 -0.88 -12.48 -1.38
C GLU A 102 0.49 -13.06 -0.99
N SER A 103 1.57 -12.39 -1.39
CA SER A 103 2.96 -12.80 -1.15
C SER A 103 3.54 -12.23 0.16
N VAL A 104 2.74 -11.51 0.95
CA VAL A 104 3.18 -10.95 2.24
C VAL A 104 3.47 -12.09 3.23
N SER A 105 4.74 -12.24 3.57
CA SER A 105 5.27 -13.31 4.40
C SER A 105 5.22 -13.00 5.90
N ALA A 106 5.21 -11.72 6.28
CA ALA A 106 5.10 -11.29 7.68
C ALA A 106 4.61 -9.83 7.80
N VAL A 107 4.01 -9.52 8.95
CA VAL A 107 3.79 -8.14 9.41
C VAL A 107 4.75 -7.85 10.55
N VAL A 108 5.53 -6.78 10.45
CA VAL A 108 6.51 -6.39 11.48
C VAL A 108 6.10 -5.07 12.10
N LEU A 109 6.02 -5.01 13.42
CA LEU A 109 5.68 -3.80 14.17
C LEU A 109 6.91 -3.28 14.90
N GLU A 110 7.48 -2.19 14.40
CA GLU A 110 8.62 -1.45 14.95
C GLU A 110 8.12 -0.27 15.79
N LEU A 111 7.47 -0.59 16.90
CA LEU A 111 6.75 0.39 17.74
C LEU A 111 7.42 0.63 19.10
N GLY A 112 8.59 0.03 19.33
CA GLY A 112 9.31 0.08 20.61
C GLY A 112 8.45 -0.41 21.79
N ASP A 113 8.54 0.29 22.92
CA ASP A 113 7.81 -0.05 24.16
C ASP A 113 6.28 -0.08 24.01
N ALA A 114 5.74 0.60 22.99
CA ALA A 114 4.30 0.60 22.72
C ALA A 114 3.84 -0.68 22.00
N GLY A 115 4.76 -1.49 21.47
CA GLY A 115 4.47 -2.63 20.60
C GLY A 115 3.49 -3.63 21.22
N GLN A 116 3.73 -4.06 22.46
CA GLN A 116 2.83 -5.02 23.14
C GLN A 116 1.42 -4.47 23.35
N LYS A 117 1.31 -3.19 23.76
CA LYS A 117 0.01 -2.54 23.99
C LYS A 117 -0.75 -2.38 22.68
N VAL A 118 -0.08 -1.98 21.61
CA VAL A 118 -0.68 -1.88 20.28
C VAL A 118 -1.10 -3.25 19.74
N LEU A 119 -0.29 -4.29 19.95
CA LEU A 119 -0.61 -5.66 19.54
C LEU A 119 -1.91 -6.16 20.22
N ALA A 120 -2.08 -5.88 21.51
CA ALA A 120 -3.32 -6.14 22.24
C ALA A 120 -4.52 -5.37 21.67
N GLU A 121 -4.36 -4.08 21.34
CA GLU A 121 -5.40 -3.23 20.72
C GLU A 121 -5.76 -3.67 19.29
N LEU A 122 -4.85 -4.37 18.60
CA LEU A 122 -5.14 -5.01 17.32
C LEU A 122 -5.96 -6.30 17.48
N GLY A 123 -6.12 -6.81 18.71
CA GLY A 123 -6.87 -8.03 19.04
C GLY A 123 -5.99 -9.27 19.17
N ILE A 124 -4.66 -9.12 19.19
CA ILE A 124 -3.73 -10.25 19.29
C ILE A 124 -3.30 -10.39 20.76
N ALA A 125 -3.66 -11.51 21.38
CA ALA A 125 -3.43 -11.75 22.81
C ALA A 125 -2.04 -12.34 23.12
N ASP A 126 -1.49 -13.17 22.22
CA ASP A 126 -0.22 -13.85 22.42
C ASP A 126 0.82 -13.33 21.42
N ALA A 127 1.83 -12.60 21.93
CA ALA A 127 2.92 -12.07 21.12
C ALA A 127 3.85 -13.18 20.58
N ALA A 128 3.96 -14.33 21.26
CA ALA A 128 4.86 -15.41 20.86
C ALA A 128 4.35 -16.16 19.62
N ASN A 129 3.02 -16.27 19.48
CA ASN A 129 2.34 -16.90 18.35
C ASN A 129 1.45 -15.91 17.58
N ALA A 130 1.84 -14.64 17.58
CA ALA A 130 1.07 -13.57 16.96
C ALA A 130 0.94 -13.81 15.45
N ALA A 131 -0.30 -13.84 14.99
CA ALA A 131 -0.63 -14.01 13.58
C ALA A 131 -1.84 -13.15 13.23
N VAL A 132 -1.97 -12.81 11.95
CA VAL A 132 -3.15 -12.13 11.42
C VAL A 132 -4.34 -13.07 11.56
N ASP A 133 -5.36 -12.65 12.32
CA ASP A 133 -6.62 -13.37 12.41
C ASP A 133 -7.60 -12.90 11.32
N GLU A 134 -8.75 -13.56 11.22
CA GLU A 134 -9.80 -13.22 10.26
C GLU A 134 -10.31 -11.78 10.41
N ALA A 135 -10.36 -11.27 11.63
CA ALA A 135 -10.84 -9.91 11.90
C ALA A 135 -9.83 -8.86 11.40
N LEU A 136 -8.54 -9.11 11.61
CA LEU A 136 -7.45 -8.26 11.16
C LEU A 136 -7.25 -8.37 9.65
N GLN A 137 -7.32 -9.57 9.06
CA GLN A 137 -7.28 -9.78 7.61
C GLN A 137 -8.30 -8.88 6.90
N ARG A 138 -9.56 -8.86 7.36
CA ARG A 138 -10.62 -8.00 6.78
C ARG A 138 -10.32 -6.51 6.87
N ARG A 139 -9.45 -6.10 7.80
CA ARG A 139 -9.10 -4.70 8.04
C ARG A 139 -7.86 -4.26 7.28
N ILE A 140 -6.87 -5.15 7.10
CA ILE A 140 -5.57 -4.78 6.50
C ILE A 140 -5.31 -5.44 5.14
N GLY A 141 -6.07 -6.46 4.75
CA GLY A 141 -5.92 -7.15 3.46
C GLY A 141 -4.79 -8.18 3.39
N VAL A 142 -4.12 -8.47 4.52
CA VAL A 142 -3.10 -9.53 4.63
C VAL A 142 -3.77 -10.84 4.98
N GLY A 143 -3.31 -11.96 4.39
CA GLY A 143 -3.89 -13.28 4.65
C GLY A 143 -3.90 -13.69 6.13
N ALA A 144 -4.96 -14.38 6.57
CA ALA A 144 -4.99 -14.99 7.89
C ALA A 144 -3.86 -16.02 8.05
N GLY A 145 -3.31 -16.11 9.25
CA GLY A 145 -2.17 -16.96 9.56
C GLY A 145 -0.81 -16.34 9.22
N THR A 146 -0.75 -15.19 8.53
CA THR A 146 0.51 -14.47 8.33
C THR A 146 1.09 -14.06 9.69
N PRO A 147 2.36 -14.38 9.98
CA PRO A 147 2.97 -14.08 11.28
C PRO A 147 3.08 -12.58 11.51
N VAL A 148 2.80 -12.15 12.73
CA VAL A 148 2.99 -10.78 13.22
C VAL A 148 4.14 -10.78 14.21
N ARG A 149 5.13 -9.92 14.02
CA ARG A 149 6.33 -9.85 14.86
C ARG A 149 6.50 -8.46 15.44
N LEU A 150 6.94 -8.37 16.69
CA LEU A 150 7.43 -7.13 17.27
C LEU A 150 8.93 -7.03 16.98
N ALA A 151 9.35 -5.93 16.36
CA ALA A 151 10.75 -5.58 16.23
C ALA A 151 11.07 -4.56 17.34
N GLY A 152 12.10 -4.89 18.13
CA GLY A 152 12.54 -4.12 19.30
C GLY A 152 13.41 -2.93 18.94
#